data_AF-A0A7C3UPE2-F1
#
_entry.id   AF-A0A7C3UPE2-F1
#
_cell.length_a   1.000
_cell.length_b   1.000
_cell.length_c   1.000
_cell.angle_alpha   90.00
_cell.angle_beta   90.00
_cell.angle_gamma   90.00
#
_symmetry.space_group_name_H-M   'P 1'
#
loop_
_entity.id
_entity.type
_entity.pdbx_description
1 polymer ?
#
loop_
_entity_poly.entity_id
_entity_poly.type
_entity_poly.pdbx_seq_one_letter_code
_entity_poly.pdbx_strand_id
1 'polypeptide(L)' 'MKIKEIIIRIQKYLREVVGELKKVTWTGRRELILTTIMVIILSAILSLFVGFFDFIFSGFLRLLLH' A
#
# COMPACT_ATOMS: atom_id res chain seq x y z
N MET A 1 -6.71 41.34 -16.50
CA MET A 1 -7.86 40.43 -16.72
C MET A 1 -7.54 38.93 -16.66
N LYS A 2 -6.35 38.46 -17.05
CA LYS A 2 -5.98 37.01 -17.03
C LYS A 2 -5.98 36.33 -15.65
N ILE A 3 -5.73 37.08 -14.58
CA ILE A 3 -5.65 36.52 -13.21
C ILE A 3 -7.03 36.08 -12.69
N LYS A 4 -8.09 36.83 -12.99
CA LYS A 4 -9.47 36.44 -12.60
C LYS A 4 -9.90 35.14 -13.29
N GLU A 5 -9.57 34.98 -14.57
CA GLU A 5 -9.78 33.76 -15.36
C GLU A 5 -9.12 32.52 -14.72
N ILE A 6 -7.85 32.65 -14.30
CA ILE A 6 -7.10 31.55 -13.68
C ILE A 6 -7.73 31.14 -12.33
N ILE A 7 -8.14 32.11 -11.51
CA ILE A 7 -8.78 31.86 -10.21
C ILE A 7 -10.10 31.09 -10.40
N ILE A 8 -10.91 31.49 -11.39
CA ILE A 8 -12.17 30.81 -11.71
C ILE A 8 -11.92 29.37 -12.17
N ARG A 9 -10.89 29.15 -12.99
CA ARG A 9 -10.51 27.82 -13.51
C ARG A 9 -10.06 26.88 -12.39
N ILE A 10 -9.26 27.39 -11.45
CA ILE A 10 -8.79 26.61 -10.28
C ILE A 10 -9.96 26.28 -9.34
N GLN A 11 -10.86 27.23 -9.09
CA GLN A 11 -12.06 26.96 -8.28
C GLN A 11 -12.97 25.92 -8.92
N LYS A 12 -13.06 25.89 -10.25
CA LYS A 12 -13.81 24.86 -10.98
C LYS A 12 -13.16 23.49 -10.83
N TYR A 13 -11.84 23.41 -11.04
CA TYR A 13 -11.07 22.18 -10.89
C TYR A 13 -11.16 21.59 -9.48
N LEU A 14 -11.01 22.41 -8.43
CA LEU A 14 -11.16 21.95 -7.05
C LEU A 14 -12.56 21.41 -6.75
N ARG A 15 -13.60 22.03 -7.33
CA ARG A 15 -14.99 21.56 -7.20
C ARG A 15 -15.21 20.20 -7.86
N GLU A 16 -14.62 20.01 -9.04
CA GLU A 16 -14.64 18.74 -9.78
C GLU A 16 -13.90 17.64 -9.00
N VAL A 17 -12.68 17.92 -8.51
CA VAL A 17 -11.89 16.99 -7.68
C VAL A 17 -12.62 16.58 -6.41
N VAL A 18 -13.26 17.52 -5.69
CA VAL A 18 -14.06 17.19 -4.51
C VAL A 18 -15.27 16.33 -4.87
N GLY A 19 -15.87 16.54 -6.05
CA GLY A 19 -16.96 15.70 -6.57
C GLY A 19 -16.52 14.27 -6.85
N GLU A 20 -15.31 14.08 -7.39
CA GLU A 20 -14.73 12.75 -7.64
C GLU A 20 -14.22 12.08 -6.37
N LEU A 21 -13.64 12.83 -5.44
CA LEU A 21 -13.24 12.32 -4.12
C LEU A 21 -14.43 11.80 -3.31
N LYS A 22 -15.65 12.31 -3.53
CA LYS A 22 -16.87 11.75 -2.94
C LYS A 22 -17.29 10.41 -3.54
N LYS A 23 -16.82 10.07 -4.75
CA LYS A 23 -17.01 8.76 -5.37
C LYS A 23 -15.97 7.74 -4.91
N VAL A 24 -14.88 8.19 -4.27
CA VAL A 24 -13.96 7.29 -3.57
C VAL A 24 -14.74 6.64 -2.44
N THR A 25 -15.11 5.39 -2.65
CA THR A 25 -15.71 4.53 -1.65
C THR A 25 -14.66 4.26 -0.58
N TRP A 26 -14.65 5.08 0.46
CA TRP A 26 -13.90 4.76 1.67
C TRP A 26 -14.51 3.48 2.23
N THR A 27 -13.74 2.39 2.12
CA THR A 27 -14.15 1.08 2.57
C THR A 27 -14.49 1.14 4.06
N GLY A 28 -15.51 0.40 4.47
CA GLY A 28 -15.96 0.43 5.86
C GLY A 28 -14.83 0.00 6.80
N ARG A 29 -14.79 0.51 8.04
CA ARG A 29 -13.76 0.17 9.04
C ARG A 29 -13.52 -1.34 9.18
N ARG A 30 -14.56 -2.15 8.95
CA ARG A 30 -14.50 -3.61 8.94
C ARG A 30 -13.66 -4.18 7.81
N GLU A 31 -13.80 -3.66 6.59
CA GLU A 31 -13.00 -4.11 5.44
C GLU A 31 -11.53 -3.77 5.63
N LEU A 32 -11.22 -2.58 6.13
CA LEU A 32 -9.85 -2.17 6.44
C LEU A 32 -9.15 -3.11 7.42
N ILE A 33 -9.87 -3.53 8.46
CA ILE A 33 -9.36 -4.49 9.44
C ILE A 33 -9.12 -5.85 8.78
N LEU A 34 -10.08 -6.35 7.98
CA LEU A 34 -9.94 -7.63 7.28
C LEU A 34 -8.75 -7.61 6.30
N THR A 35 -8.59 -6.55 5.52
CA THR A 35 -7.45 -6.40 4.60
C THR A 35 -6.13 -6.33 5.36
N THR A 36 -6.09 -5.64 6.50
CA THR A 36 -4.87 -5.56 7.34
C THR A 36 -4.50 -6.93 7.91
N ILE A 37 -5.47 -7.68 8.44
CA ILE A 37 -5.25 -9.04 8.96
C ILE A 37 -4.72 -9.94 7.84
N MET A 38 -5.28 -9.86 6.64
CA MET A 38 -4.81 -10.63 5.50
C MET A 38 -3.34 -10.32 5.15
N VAL A 39 -2.95 -9.03 5.15
CA VAL A 39 -1.56 -8.62 4.93
C VAL A 39 -0.63 -9.19 6.00
N ILE A 40 -1.04 -9.19 7.27
CA ILE A 40 -0.26 -9.76 8.38
C ILE A 40 -0.03 -11.26 8.16
N ILE A 41 -1.08 -12.01 7.80
CA ILE A 41 -0.98 -13.45 7.55
C ILE A 41 -0.04 -13.73 6.38
N LEU A 42 -0.20 -13.02 5.26
CA LEU A 42 0.65 -13.17 4.08
C LEU A 42 2.11 -12.85 4.39
N SER A 43 2.35 -11.79 5.16
CA SER A 43 3.71 -11.39 5.57
C SER A 43 4.34 -12.42 6.51
N ALA A 44 3.57 -13.02 7.42
CA ALA A 44 4.04 -14.08 8.30
C ALA A 44 4.45 -15.33 7.52
N ILE A 45 3.64 -15.74 6.53
CA ILE A 45 3.96 -16.87 5.64
C ILE A 45 5.24 -16.59 4.85
N LEU A 46 5.35 -15.39 4.25
CA LEU A 46 6.53 -14.98 3.50
C LEU A 46 7.78 -14.98 4.39
N SER A 47 7.69 -14.42 5.60
CA SER A 47 8.79 -14.38 6.55
C SER A 47 9.24 -15.78 6.96
N LEU A 48 8.31 -16.71 7.17
CA LEU A 48 8.64 -18.10 7.50
C LEU A 48 9.35 -18.78 6.33
N PHE A 49 8.86 -18.57 5.11
CA PHE A 49 9.48 -19.11 3.90
C PHE A 49 10.91 -18.57 3.72
N VAL A 50 11.08 -17.25 3.73
CA VAL A 50 12.40 -16.63 3.56
C VAL A 50 13.35 -17.06 4.69
N GLY A 51 12.90 -17.03 5.95
CA GLY A 51 13.72 -17.45 7.08
C GLY A 51 14.12 -18.93 7.04
N PHE A 52 13.26 -19.81 6.51
CA PHE A 52 13.61 -21.20 6.27
C PHE A 52 14.74 -21.34 5.25
N PHE A 53 14.67 -20.60 4.14
CA PHE A 53 15.74 -20.58 3.15
C PHE A 53 17.03 -19.99 3.71
N ASP A 54 16.96 -18.92 4.50
CA ASP A 54 18.15 -18.33 5.15
C ASP A 54 18.86 -19.34 6.07
N PHE A 55 18.10 -20.16 6.78
CA PHE A 55 18.66 -21.23 7.62
C PHE A 55 19.36 -22.32 6.78
N ILE A 56 18.73 -22.74 5.67
CA ILE A 56 19.33 -23.71 4.74
C ILE A 56 20.61 -23.16 4.12
N PHE A 57 20.56 -21.94 3.59
CA PHE A 57 21.71 -21.30 2.92
C PHE A 57 22.85 -21.06 3.90
N SER A 58 22.59 -20.57 5.11
CA SER A 58 23.64 -20.35 6.13
C SER A 58 24.29 -21.66 6.58
N GLY A 59 23.51 -22.74 6.71
CA GLY A 59 24.03 -24.08 6.97
C GLY A 59 24.88 -24.62 5.82
N PHE A 60 24.38 -24.50 4.58
CA PHE A 60 25.08 -24.94 3.38
C PHE A 60 26.40 -24.17 3.15
N LEU A 61 26.38 -22.85 3.32
CA LEU A 61 27.57 -22.00 3.21
C LEU A 61 28.61 -22.34 4.29
N ARG A 62 28.20 -22.65 5.52
CA ARG A 62 29.12 -23.12 6.58
C ARG A 62 29.78 -24.45 6.22
N LEU A 63 29.05 -25.36 5.59
CA LEU A 63 29.59 -26.64 5.13
C LEU A 63 30.61 -26.44 4.00
N LEU A 64 30.38 -25.47 3.11
CA LEU A 64 31.22 -25.21 1.94
C LEU A 64 32.48 -24.38 2.25
N LEU A 65 32.44 -23.54 3.29
CA LEU A 65 33.59 -22.75 3.79
C LEU A 65 34.44 -23.51 4.82
N HIS A 66 34.09 -24.76 5.13
CA HIS A 66 34.93 -25.69 5.90
C HIS A 66 35.71 -26.61 4.98
#